data_AF-A0A521Q550-F1
#
_entry.id   AF-A0A521Q550-F1
#
_cell.length_a   1.000
_cell.length_b   1.000
_cell.length_c   1.000
_cell.angle_alpha   90.00
_cell.angle_beta   90.00
_cell.angle_gamma   90.00
#
_symmetry.space_group_name_H-M   'P 1'
#
loop_
_entity.id
_entity.type
_entity.pdbx_description
1 polymer ?
#
loop_
_entity_poly.entity_id
_entity_poly.type
_entity_poly.pdbx_seq_one_letter_code
_entity_poly.pdbx_strand_id
1 'polypeptide(L)' 'MVDLKLTLACEDYDRTRALRDGTVKAEGIDLNYLVLPV' A
#
# COMPACT_ATOMS: atom_id res chain seq x y z
N MET A 1 -19.78 3.58 -4.44
CA MET A 1 -18.98 4.15 -3.34
C MET A 1 -17.61 4.46 -3.90
N VAL A 2 -16.98 5.59 -3.55
CA VAL A 2 -15.65 5.95 -4.07
C VAL A 2 -14.59 5.43 -3.09
N ASP A 3 -13.55 4.79 -3.62
CA ASP A 3 -12.41 4.31 -2.82
C ASP A 3 -11.66 5.49 -2.17
N LEU A 4 -11.32 5.37 -0.89
CA LEU A 4 -10.55 6.38 -0.17
C LEU A 4 -9.10 6.38 -0.65
N LYS A 5 -8.59 7.55 -1.05
CA LYS A 5 -7.18 7.73 -1.42
C LYS A 5 -6.32 7.68 -0.16
N LEU A 6 -5.44 6.68 -0.06
CA LEU A 6 -4.56 6.48 1.09
C LEU A 6 -3.11 6.35 0.63
N THR A 7 -2.16 6.94 1.36
CA THR A 7 -0.72 6.69 1.16
C THR A 7 -0.15 5.93 2.36
N LEU A 8 0.50 4.80 2.09
CA LEU A 8 1.31 4.08 3.07
C LEU A 8 2.78 4.35 2.76
N ALA A 9 3.45 5.09 3.64
CA ALA A 9 4.88 5.36 3.55
C ALA A 9 5.62 4.53 4.61
N CYS A 10 6.45 3.58 4.17
CA CYS A 10 7.24 2.72 5.04
C CYS A 10 8.49 2.20 4.31
N GLU A 11 9.40 1.57 5.05
CA GLU A 11 10.52 0.80 4.48
C GLU A 11 10.04 -0.44 3.69
N ASP A 12 10.96 -1.24 3.14
CA ASP A 12 10.64 -2.54 2.50
C ASP A 12 10.27 -3.63 3.54
N TYR A 13 9.13 -3.42 4.21
CA TYR A 13 8.58 -4.37 5.17
C TYR A 13 7.93 -5.57 4.45
N ASP A 14 8.47 -6.77 4.68
CA ASP A 14 7.93 -8.01 4.11
C ASP A 14 6.41 -8.19 4.35
N ARG A 15 5.91 -7.75 5.52
CA ARG A 15 4.49 -7.88 5.90
C ARG A 15 3.54 -7.09 5.01
N THR A 16 4.00 -6.00 4.41
CA THR A 16 3.19 -5.14 3.55
C THR A 16 3.51 -5.31 2.07
N ARG A 17 4.44 -6.21 1.72
CA ARG A 17 4.88 -6.45 0.34
C ARG A 17 3.74 -6.88 -0.59
N ALA A 18 2.82 -7.71 -0.11
CA ALA A 18 1.65 -8.14 -0.89
C ALA A 18 0.72 -6.98 -1.29
N LEU A 19 0.71 -5.88 -0.50
CA LEU A 19 0.00 -4.64 -0.85
C LEU A 19 0.78 -3.81 -1.88
N ARG A 20 2.12 -3.83 -1.80
CA ARG A 20 3.02 -3.13 -2.73
C ARG A 20 3.02 -3.76 -4.12
N ASP A 21 3.12 -5.09 -4.20
CA ASP A 21 3.21 -5.83 -5.46
C ASP A 21 1.84 -6.12 -6.09
N GLY A 22 0.75 -5.79 -5.39
CA GLY A 22 -0.62 -5.95 -5.88
C GLY A 22 -1.17 -7.37 -5.78
N THR A 23 -0.45 -8.31 -5.17
CA THR A 23 -0.96 -9.67 -4.88
C THR A 23 -2.20 -9.63 -3.98
N VAL A 24 -2.31 -8.61 -3.12
CA VAL A 24 -3.48 -8.32 -2.30
C VAL A 24 -3.95 -6.90 -2.55
N LYS A 25 -5.24 -6.73 -2.89
CA LYS A 25 -5.91 -5.43 -2.96
C LYS A 25 -6.79 -5.25 -1.73
N ALA A 26 -6.57 -4.16 -0.99
CA ALA A 26 -7.44 -3.78 0.12
C ALA A 26 -8.76 -3.19 -0.40
N GLU A 27 -9.87 -3.59 0.22
CA GLU A 27 -11.21 -3.12 -0.16
C GLU A 27 -11.46 -1.68 0.32
N GLY A 28 -12.12 -0.87 -0.52
CA GLY A 28 -12.57 0.47 -0.17
C GLY A 28 -11.48 1.54 -0.15
N ILE A 29 -10.25 1.20 -0.55
CA ILE A 29 -9.14 2.15 -0.65
C ILE A 29 -8.44 2.05 -2.01
N ASP A 30 -7.95 3.21 -2.46
CA ASP A 30 -6.95 3.31 -3.51
C ASP A 30 -5.62 3.65 -2.87
N LEU A 31 -4.74 2.64 -2.82
CA LEU A 31 -3.52 2.67 -2.05
C LEU A 31 -2.35 3.12 -2.91
N ASN A 32 -1.72 4.23 -2.53
CA ASN A 32 -0.41 4.63 -2.97
C ASN A 32 0.65 4.09 -1.98
N TYR A 33 1.51 3.18 -2.42
CA TYR A 33 2.58 2.62 -1.60
C TYR A 33 3.89 3.34 -1.88
N LEU A 34 4.49 3.96 -0.87
CA LEU A 34 5.77 4.66 -0.97
C LEU A 34 6.83 3.97 -0.11
N VAL A 35 7.87 3.42 -0.75
CA VAL A 35 9.04 2.89 -0.05
C VAL A 35 9.96 4.06 0.33
N LEU A 36 10.27 4.19 1.62
CA LEU A 36 11.22 5.18 2.12
C LEU A 36 12.63 4.59 2.17
N PRO A 37 13.69 5.41 2.02
CA PRO A 37 15.08 5.00 2.23
C PRO A 37 15.48 5.08 3.72
N VAL A 38 16.38 4.19 4.13
CA VAL A 38 17.04 4.19 5.46
C VAL A 38 18.10 5.27 5.62
#